data_AF-A0A133QLV5-F1
#
_entry.id   AF-A0A133QLV5-F1
#
_cell.length_a   1.000
_cell.length_b   1.000
_cell.length_c   1.000
_cell.angle_alpha   90.00
_cell.angle_beta   90.00
_cell.angle_gamma   90.00
#
_symmetry.space_group_name_H-M   'P 1'
#
loop_
_entity.id
_entity.type
_entity.pdbx_description
1 polymer ?
#
loop_
_entity_poly.entity_id
_entity_poly.type
_entity_poly.pdbx_seq_one_letter_code
_entity_poly.pdbx_strand_id
1 'polypeptide(L)'
;MSPSALKQLTDKHRKNLRHNNVASGNGTQQRCDTDKNNRDMKLAEALSIRKDLTKKIEIIKSRLISNVRLQEGDEPSEQPAELFKELDSCLVQLESLIARINKTNMHTKADGRTLTEMMAEKEVLTKRIAIIADVADKANETQDRYSRSEIKMVTTIDVKALNKQMDKLSERLRKLDISIQGLNFLTDLED
;
A
#
# COMPACT_ATOMS: atom_id res chain seq x y z
N MET A 1 52.43 12.38 6.28
CA MET A 1 52.15 11.13 7.03
C MET A 1 52.52 9.95 6.16
N SER A 2 53.29 8.97 6.66
CA SER A 2 53.76 7.84 5.86
C SER A 2 52.63 6.82 5.61
N PRO A 3 52.63 6.11 4.46
CA PRO A 3 51.61 5.09 4.13
C PRO A 3 51.45 3.98 5.19
N SER A 4 52.48 3.78 6.01
CA SER A 4 52.49 2.80 7.11
C SER A 4 51.58 3.19 8.28
N ALA A 5 51.39 4.49 8.54
CA ALA A 5 50.54 4.99 9.62
C ALA A 5 49.02 4.85 9.32
N LEU A 6 48.63 4.97 8.05
CA LEU A 6 47.24 4.79 7.58
C LEU A 6 46.80 3.31 7.64
N LYS A 7 47.74 2.37 7.44
CA LYS A 7 47.48 0.93 7.54
C LYS A 7 47.29 0.47 9.00
N GLN A 8 48.02 1.07 9.94
CA GLN A 8 47.89 0.76 11.36
C GLN A 8 46.58 1.31 11.97
N LEU A 9 46.08 2.46 11.50
CA LEU A 9 44.78 2.97 11.96
C LEU A 9 43.59 2.12 11.45
N THR A 10 43.67 1.65 10.20
CA THR A 10 42.61 0.83 9.59
C THR A 10 42.54 -0.57 10.19
N ASP A 11 43.68 -1.19 10.53
CA ASP A 11 43.70 -2.49 11.20
C ASP A 11 43.28 -2.42 12.68
N LYS A 12 43.53 -1.31 13.38
CA LYS A 12 43.09 -1.11 14.77
C LYS A 12 41.58 -0.92 14.86
N HIS A 13 40.95 -0.26 13.88
CA HIS A 13 39.48 -0.21 13.78
C HIS A 13 38.87 -1.57 13.40
N ARG A 14 39.53 -2.36 12.54
CA ARG A 14 39.04 -3.69 12.12
C ARG A 14 39.09 -4.73 13.24
N LYS A 15 40.05 -4.63 14.18
CA LYS A 15 40.13 -5.50 15.37
C LYS A 15 39.11 -5.14 16.46
N ASN A 16 38.73 -3.87 16.60
CA ASN A 16 37.68 -3.45 17.56
C ASN A 16 36.27 -3.86 17.12
N LEU A 17 36.03 -4.06 15.82
CA LEU A 17 34.77 -4.61 15.30
C LEU A 17 34.61 -6.13 15.49
N ARG A 18 35.68 -6.87 15.82
CA ARG A 18 35.63 -8.33 16.00
C ARG A 18 35.55 -8.80 17.45
N HIS A 19 35.81 -7.93 18.43
CA HIS A 19 35.82 -8.31 19.85
C HIS A 19 34.54 -7.95 20.62
N ASN A 20 33.60 -7.21 20.01
CA ASN A 20 32.29 -6.91 20.61
C ASN A 20 31.17 -7.90 20.26
N ASN A 21 31.51 -9.06 19.66
CA ASN A 21 30.53 -10.04 19.19
C ASN A 21 30.61 -11.38 19.93
N VAL A 22 30.90 -11.34 21.23
CA VAL A 22 30.84 -12.51 22.12
C VAL A 22 30.08 -12.14 23.39
N ALA A 23 28.78 -11.86 23.26
CA ALA A 23 27.82 -11.93 24.35
C ALA A 23 26.38 -11.84 23.81
N SER A 24 25.75 -12.99 23.58
CA SER A 24 24.35 -13.30 23.94
C SER A 24 23.81 -14.40 23.02
N GLY A 25 23.71 -15.61 23.55
CA GLY A 25 23.08 -16.78 22.94
C GLY A 25 21.56 -16.68 22.76
N ASN A 26 21.01 -15.48 22.53
CA ASN A 26 19.60 -15.23 22.21
C ASN A 26 19.36 -14.94 20.72
N GLY A 27 20.41 -14.63 19.93
CA GLY A 27 20.27 -14.17 18.53
C GLY A 27 19.86 -15.25 17.51
N THR A 28 20.12 -16.53 17.78
CA THR A 28 19.71 -17.65 16.91
C THR A 28 18.25 -18.03 17.11
N GLN A 29 17.75 -18.00 18.34
CA GLN A 29 16.34 -18.25 18.63
C GLN A 29 15.46 -17.12 18.06
N GLN A 30 15.88 -15.86 18.28
CA GLN A 30 15.11 -14.70 17.85
C GLN A 30 15.05 -14.53 16.32
N ARG A 31 16.11 -14.90 15.57
CA ARG A 31 16.09 -14.95 14.10
C ARG A 31 15.20 -16.07 13.56
N CYS A 32 15.27 -17.26 14.15
CA CYS A 32 14.40 -18.38 13.78
C CYS A 32 12.92 -18.10 14.06
N ASP A 33 12.61 -17.34 15.12
CA ASP A 33 11.24 -16.98 15.47
C ASP A 33 10.70 -15.83 14.60
N THR A 34 11.55 -14.87 14.20
CA THR A 34 11.16 -13.83 13.22
C THR A 34 10.95 -14.37 11.81
N ASP A 35 11.77 -15.34 11.37
CA ASP A 35 11.61 -15.96 10.05
C ASP A 35 10.38 -16.87 9.98
N LYS A 36 10.01 -17.54 11.09
CA LYS A 36 8.75 -18.30 11.19
C LYS A 36 7.52 -17.40 11.16
N ASN A 37 7.51 -16.34 11.99
CA ASN A 37 6.41 -15.36 12.00
C ASN A 37 6.22 -14.67 10.65
N ASN A 38 7.26 -14.60 9.82
CA ASN A 38 7.18 -13.99 8.51
C ASN A 38 6.63 -14.94 7.43
N ARG A 39 6.80 -16.25 7.58
CA ARG A 39 6.24 -17.29 6.68
C ARG A 39 4.78 -17.61 6.92
N ASP A 40 4.29 -17.38 8.14
CA ASP A 40 2.90 -17.68 8.52
C ASP A 40 1.95 -16.49 8.30
N MET A 41 2.46 -15.35 7.80
CA MET A 41 1.66 -14.13 7.58
C MET A 41 0.67 -14.34 6.44
N LYS A 42 -0.62 -14.05 6.67
CA LYS A 42 -1.62 -14.07 5.59
C LYS A 42 -1.48 -12.85 4.68
N LEU A 43 -1.84 -13.01 3.41
CA LEU A 43 -1.85 -11.90 2.45
C LEU A 43 -2.74 -10.73 2.93
N ALA A 44 -3.89 -11.02 3.56
CA ALA A 44 -4.76 -10.00 4.16
C ALA A 44 -4.04 -9.20 5.27
N GLU A 45 -3.25 -9.85 6.12
CA GLU A 45 -2.48 -9.20 7.17
C GLU A 45 -1.38 -8.33 6.57
N ALA A 46 -0.66 -8.86 5.58
CA ALA A 46 0.37 -8.13 4.84
C ALA A 46 -0.19 -6.83 4.20
N LEU A 47 -1.39 -6.91 3.62
CA LEU A 47 -2.09 -5.75 3.06
C LEU A 47 -2.45 -4.72 4.15
N SER A 48 -2.84 -5.17 5.34
CA SER A 48 -3.09 -4.28 6.49
C SER A 48 -1.81 -3.60 6.96
N ILE A 49 -0.73 -4.36 7.16
CA ILE A 49 0.56 -3.83 7.60
C ILE A 49 1.10 -2.83 6.57
N ARG A 50 0.99 -3.12 5.27
CA ARG A 50 1.34 -2.16 4.20
C ARG A 50 0.58 -0.85 4.33
N LYS A 51 -0.74 -0.91 4.59
CA LYS A 51 -1.59 0.27 4.76
C LYS A 51 -1.17 1.08 5.99
N ASP A 52 -0.90 0.42 7.10
CA ASP A 52 -0.52 1.08 8.34
C ASP A 52 0.89 1.67 8.29
N LEU A 53 1.85 0.98 7.67
CA LEU A 53 3.18 1.54 7.36
C LEU A 53 3.08 2.77 6.47
N THR A 54 2.26 2.73 5.42
CA THR A 54 2.05 3.89 4.53
C THR A 54 1.52 5.10 5.31
N LYS A 55 0.53 4.90 6.20
CA LYS A 55 0.03 5.97 7.07
C LYS A 55 1.11 6.47 8.02
N LYS A 56 1.86 5.56 8.64
CA LYS A 56 2.93 5.89 9.59
C LYS A 56 4.00 6.75 8.92
N ILE A 57 4.38 6.44 7.68
CA ILE A 57 5.31 7.23 6.86
C ILE A 57 4.78 8.66 6.67
N GLU A 58 3.50 8.84 6.33
CA GLU A 58 2.92 10.19 6.17
C GLU A 58 2.88 10.97 7.50
N ILE A 59 2.66 10.29 8.63
CA ILE A 59 2.74 10.91 9.96
C ILE A 59 4.18 11.35 10.28
N ILE A 60 5.18 10.49 10.05
CA ILE A 60 6.59 10.82 10.27
C ILE A 60 7.03 11.97 9.37
N LYS A 61 6.62 11.95 8.10
CA LYS A 61 6.86 13.06 7.16
C LYS A 61 6.29 14.38 7.68
N SER A 62 5.07 14.37 8.20
CA SER A 62 4.45 15.56 8.79
C SER A 62 5.24 16.06 10.01
N ARG A 63 5.66 15.16 10.90
CA ARG A 63 6.52 15.48 12.06
C ARG A 63 7.88 16.05 11.64
N LEU A 64 8.50 15.47 10.61
CA LEU A 64 9.77 15.97 10.05
C LEU A 64 9.62 17.41 9.54
N ILE A 65 8.61 17.67 8.72
CA ILE A 65 8.37 19.02 8.16
C ILE A 65 8.23 20.06 9.28
N SER A 66 7.54 19.72 10.37
CA SER A 66 7.35 20.61 11.52
C SER A 66 8.61 20.86 12.36
N ASN A 67 9.61 19.98 12.31
CA ASN A 67 10.82 20.06 13.14
C ASN A 67 12.08 20.47 12.35
N VAL A 68 11.99 20.69 11.04
CA VAL A 68 13.15 21.04 10.18
C VAL A 68 13.54 22.52 10.27
N ARG A 69 12.61 23.41 10.64
CA ARG A 69 12.87 24.85 10.79
C ARG A 69 12.32 25.36 12.10
N LEU A 70 13.17 26.06 12.85
CA LEU A 70 12.88 26.60 14.18
C LEU A 70 13.36 28.05 14.26
N GLN A 71 12.88 28.80 15.24
CA GLN A 71 13.42 30.13 15.51
C GLN A 71 14.83 30.01 16.13
N GLU A 72 15.63 31.05 15.98
CA GLU A 72 16.96 31.08 16.60
C GLU A 72 16.83 30.99 18.13
N GLY A 73 17.48 30.00 18.73
CA GLY A 73 17.41 29.74 20.17
C GLY A 73 16.37 28.69 20.60
N ASP A 74 15.51 28.23 19.69
CA ASP A 74 14.56 27.15 19.97
C ASP A 74 15.17 25.76 19.70
N GLU A 75 14.77 24.78 20.51
CA GLU A 75 15.10 23.37 20.27
C GLU A 75 13.96 22.64 19.55
N PRO A 76 14.27 21.66 18.67
CA PRO A 76 13.25 20.83 18.06
C PRO A 76 12.44 20.10 19.12
N SER A 77 11.11 20.07 18.95
CA SER A 77 10.24 19.24 19.80
C SER A 77 10.59 17.76 19.64
N GLU A 78 11.07 17.37 18.46
CA GLU A 78 11.53 16.03 18.14
C GLU A 78 12.80 16.09 17.29
N GLN A 79 13.77 15.21 17.58
CA GLN A 79 15.05 15.22 16.89
C GLN A 79 14.90 14.73 15.43
N PRO A 80 15.17 15.56 14.40
CA PRO A 80 14.98 15.16 13.01
C PRO A 80 15.79 13.92 12.61
N ALA A 81 17.00 13.76 13.19
CA ALA A 81 17.84 12.60 12.93
C ALA A 81 17.21 11.27 13.41
N GLU A 82 16.42 11.28 14.48
CA GLU A 82 15.71 10.10 14.96
C GLU A 82 14.49 9.80 14.09
N LEU A 83 13.76 10.85 13.69
CA LEU A 83 12.64 10.72 12.76
C LEU A 83 13.07 10.18 11.39
N PHE A 84 14.24 10.58 10.87
CA PHE A 84 14.79 10.00 9.64
C PHE A 84 15.13 8.50 9.80
N LYS A 85 15.73 8.10 10.93
CA LYS A 85 15.99 6.68 11.20
C LYS A 85 14.69 5.86 11.28
N GLU A 86 13.66 6.42 11.92
CA GLU A 86 12.34 5.79 11.99
C GLU A 86 11.72 5.66 10.59
N LEU A 87 11.82 6.71 9.78
CA LEU A 87 11.36 6.74 8.39
C LEU A 87 12.05 5.67 7.54
N ASP A 88 13.38 5.60 7.57
CA ASP A 88 14.17 4.64 6.79
C ASP A 88 13.79 3.19 7.13
N SER A 89 13.64 2.89 8.43
CA SER A 89 13.18 1.57 8.88
C SER A 89 11.78 1.23 8.34
N CYS A 90 10.85 2.19 8.35
CA CYS A 90 9.50 1.98 7.80
C CYS A 90 9.53 1.78 6.28
N LEU A 91 10.38 2.51 5.56
CA LEU A 91 10.52 2.41 4.11
C LEU A 91 11.08 1.04 3.68
N VAL A 92 12.12 0.55 4.36
CA VAL A 92 12.69 -0.78 4.09
C VAL A 92 11.65 -1.89 4.32
N GLN A 93 10.87 -1.80 5.39
CA GLN A 93 9.79 -2.75 5.66
C GLN A 93 8.68 -2.69 4.59
N LEU A 94 8.31 -1.47 4.18
CA LEU A 94 7.30 -1.26 3.14
C LEU A 94 7.75 -1.84 1.79
N GLU A 95 8.99 -1.61 1.39
CA GLU A 95 9.57 -2.15 0.15
C GLU A 95 9.51 -3.68 0.12
N SER A 96 9.97 -4.32 1.20
CA SER A 96 9.94 -5.78 1.34
C SER A 96 8.51 -6.34 1.24
N LEU A 97 7.55 -5.72 1.95
CA LEU A 97 6.14 -6.16 1.88
C LEU A 97 5.55 -5.99 0.48
N ILE A 98 5.83 -4.88 -0.21
CA ILE A 98 5.34 -4.66 -1.57
C ILE A 98 5.84 -5.75 -2.52
N ALA A 99 7.13 -6.09 -2.47
CA ALA A 99 7.71 -7.12 -3.31
C ALA A 99 7.05 -8.48 -3.08
N ARG A 100 6.89 -8.87 -1.82
CA ARG A 100 6.28 -10.14 -1.40
C ARG A 100 4.81 -10.24 -1.77
N ILE A 101 4.05 -9.16 -1.56
CA ILE A 101 2.63 -9.08 -1.95
C ILE A 101 2.50 -9.24 -3.46
N ASN A 102 3.30 -8.52 -4.25
CA ASN A 102 3.22 -8.60 -5.71
C ASN A 102 3.56 -10.00 -6.22
N LYS A 103 4.60 -10.62 -5.67
CA LYS A 103 4.99 -11.99 -6.00
C LYS A 103 3.85 -12.97 -5.69
N THR A 104 3.29 -12.91 -4.49
CA THR A 104 2.16 -13.73 -4.05
C THR A 104 0.95 -13.53 -4.98
N ASN A 105 0.58 -12.29 -5.30
CA ASN A 105 -0.55 -11.99 -6.18
C ASN A 105 -0.42 -12.59 -7.59
N MET A 106 0.82 -12.67 -8.11
CA MET A 106 1.09 -13.26 -9.42
C MET A 106 1.01 -14.78 -9.42
N HIS A 107 1.30 -15.44 -8.29
CA HIS A 107 1.28 -16.90 -8.16
C HIS A 107 -0.06 -17.45 -7.68
N THR A 108 -0.81 -16.69 -6.88
CA THR A 108 -2.14 -17.08 -6.41
C THR A 108 -3.14 -17.08 -7.57
N LYS A 109 -3.75 -18.24 -7.81
CA LYS A 109 -4.73 -18.43 -8.89
C LYS A 109 -6.07 -18.91 -8.36
N ALA A 110 -7.15 -18.41 -8.94
CA ALA A 110 -8.51 -18.89 -8.79
C ALA A 110 -9.21 -18.88 -10.15
N ASP A 111 -10.00 -19.92 -10.44
CA ASP A 111 -10.71 -20.06 -11.72
C ASP A 111 -9.82 -19.88 -12.96
N GLY A 112 -8.57 -20.36 -12.89
CA GLY A 112 -7.59 -20.26 -13.98
C GLY A 112 -6.98 -18.86 -14.19
N ARG A 113 -7.30 -17.89 -13.34
CA ARG A 113 -6.80 -16.51 -13.38
C ARG A 113 -5.98 -16.19 -12.14
N THR A 114 -4.98 -15.34 -12.29
CA THR A 114 -4.18 -14.81 -11.17
C THR A 114 -4.96 -13.78 -10.36
N LEU A 115 -4.59 -13.60 -9.10
CA LEU A 115 -5.17 -12.55 -8.26
C LEU A 115 -4.96 -11.16 -8.87
N THR A 116 -3.81 -10.92 -9.51
CA THR A 116 -3.55 -9.68 -10.26
C THR A 116 -4.55 -9.46 -11.39
N GLU A 117 -4.88 -10.49 -12.18
CA GLU A 117 -5.89 -10.38 -13.25
C GLU A 117 -7.29 -10.13 -12.68
N MET A 118 -7.64 -10.76 -11.57
CA MET A 118 -8.91 -10.51 -10.88
C MET A 118 -9.01 -9.06 -10.37
N MET A 119 -7.92 -8.51 -9.83
CA MET A 119 -7.85 -7.10 -9.42
C MET A 119 -8.01 -6.16 -10.61
N ALA A 120 -7.35 -6.45 -11.74
CA ALA A 120 -7.50 -5.65 -12.95
C ALA A 120 -8.95 -5.67 -13.48
N GLU A 121 -9.62 -6.82 -13.46
CA GLU A 121 -11.04 -6.91 -13.80
C GLU A 121 -11.90 -6.07 -12.85
N LYS A 122 -11.64 -6.14 -11.54
CA LYS A 122 -12.33 -5.32 -10.54
C LYS A 122 -12.18 -3.83 -10.83
N GLU A 123 -10.97 -3.36 -11.14
CA GLU A 123 -10.71 -1.96 -11.47
C GLU A 123 -11.50 -1.51 -12.71
N VAL A 124 -11.49 -2.30 -13.78
CA VAL A 124 -12.24 -2.01 -15.01
C VAL A 124 -13.75 -2.02 -14.77
N LEU A 125 -14.26 -2.99 -14.00
CA LEU A 125 -15.68 -3.05 -13.64
C LEU A 125 -16.11 -1.83 -12.82
N THR A 126 -15.31 -1.45 -11.82
CA THR A 126 -15.56 -0.26 -10.99
C THR A 126 -15.62 0.99 -11.85
N LYS A 127 -14.65 1.18 -12.75
CA LYS A 127 -14.61 2.31 -13.67
C LYS A 127 -15.79 2.33 -14.62
N ARG A 128 -16.21 1.16 -15.14
CA ARG A 128 -17.36 1.05 -16.03
C ARG A 128 -18.66 1.40 -15.31
N ILE A 129 -18.85 0.91 -14.09
CA ILE A 129 -20.03 1.22 -13.27
C ILE A 129 -20.08 2.72 -12.98
N ALA A 130 -18.96 3.34 -12.59
CA ALA A 130 -18.89 4.78 -12.35
C ALA A 130 -19.32 5.59 -13.58
N ILE A 131 -18.77 5.29 -14.77
CA ILE A 131 -19.15 5.97 -16.01
C ILE A 131 -20.64 5.79 -16.32
N ILE A 132 -21.18 4.59 -16.14
CA ILE A 132 -22.60 4.31 -16.38
C ILE A 132 -23.47 5.09 -15.41
N ALA A 133 -23.07 5.18 -14.13
CA ALA A 133 -23.76 5.97 -13.12
C ALA A 133 -23.77 7.46 -13.50
N ASP A 134 -22.62 8.03 -13.87
CA ASP A 134 -22.52 9.43 -14.30
C ASP A 134 -23.43 9.74 -15.51
N VAL A 135 -23.49 8.81 -16.47
CA VAL A 135 -24.37 8.93 -17.65
C VAL A 135 -25.84 8.81 -17.25
N ALA A 136 -26.18 7.90 -16.33
CA ALA A 136 -27.55 7.75 -15.83
C ALA A 136 -28.01 9.01 -15.07
N ASP A 137 -27.13 9.58 -14.24
CA ASP A 137 -27.38 10.80 -13.49
C ASP A 137 -27.66 11.96 -14.46
N LYS A 138 -26.80 12.13 -15.48
CA LYS A 138 -27.02 13.15 -16.51
C LYS A 138 -28.32 12.97 -17.27
N ALA A 139 -28.69 11.72 -17.56
CA ALA A 139 -29.93 11.39 -18.26
C ALA A 139 -31.20 11.61 -17.41
N ASN A 140 -31.07 11.61 -16.08
CA ASN A 140 -32.15 11.84 -15.12
C ASN A 140 -32.25 13.30 -14.64
N GLU A 141 -31.30 14.17 -15.00
CA GLU A 141 -31.38 15.59 -14.68
C GLU A 141 -32.70 16.21 -15.20
N THR A 142 -33.54 16.65 -14.28
CA THR A 142 -34.74 17.42 -14.61
C THR A 142 -34.36 18.87 -14.86
N GLN A 143 -34.69 19.39 -16.05
CA GLN A 143 -34.62 20.83 -16.30
C GLN A 143 -35.95 21.50 -15.92
N ASP A 144 -35.89 22.42 -14.96
CA ASP A 144 -36.98 23.35 -14.70
C ASP A 144 -37.11 24.32 -15.88
N ARG A 145 -38.32 24.38 -16.44
CA ARG A 145 -38.65 25.30 -17.54
C ARG A 145 -39.44 26.47 -16.97
N TYR A 146 -38.98 27.69 -17.26
CA TYR A 146 -39.68 28.91 -16.85
C TYR A 146 -40.60 29.45 -17.95
N SER A 147 -40.39 29.06 -19.22
CA SER A 147 -41.22 29.51 -20.34
C SER A 147 -41.55 28.39 -21.34
N ARG A 148 -42.73 28.48 -21.96
CA ARG A 148 -43.17 27.58 -23.04
C ARG A 148 -42.33 27.73 -24.33
N SER A 149 -41.60 28.83 -24.48
CA SER A 149 -40.71 29.11 -25.62
C SER A 149 -39.31 28.48 -25.52
N GLU A 150 -38.92 27.92 -24.36
CA GLU A 150 -37.61 27.27 -24.21
C GLU A 150 -37.55 25.91 -24.93
N ILE A 151 -36.41 25.60 -25.56
CA ILE A 151 -36.18 24.35 -26.30
C ILE A 151 -36.10 23.18 -25.31
N LYS A 152 -36.88 22.13 -25.57
CA LYS A 152 -36.93 20.91 -24.73
C LYS A 152 -35.70 20.04 -24.98
N MET A 153 -34.96 19.73 -23.91
CA MET A 153 -33.93 18.68 -23.94
C MET A 153 -34.56 17.30 -23.92
N VAL A 154 -33.99 16.36 -24.67
CA VAL A 154 -34.46 14.98 -24.77
C VAL A 154 -33.31 14.03 -24.51
N THR A 155 -33.54 13.05 -23.64
CA THR A 155 -32.58 11.98 -23.36
C THR A 155 -32.49 11.05 -24.58
N THR A 156 -31.28 10.84 -25.09
CA THR A 156 -31.03 10.03 -26.30
C THR A 156 -30.78 8.55 -26.02
N ILE A 157 -30.80 8.14 -24.75
CA ILE A 157 -30.46 6.81 -24.28
C ILE A 157 -31.61 6.19 -23.48
N ASP A 158 -31.70 4.86 -23.51
CA ASP A 158 -32.64 4.11 -22.66
C ASP A 158 -32.07 3.94 -21.24
N VAL A 159 -32.52 4.81 -20.33
CA VAL A 159 -32.11 4.81 -18.92
C VAL A 159 -32.48 3.48 -18.23
N LYS A 160 -33.59 2.84 -18.61
CA LYS A 160 -34.02 1.57 -18.01
C LYS A 160 -33.09 0.44 -18.40
N ALA A 161 -32.70 0.37 -19.68
CA ALA A 161 -31.72 -0.59 -20.14
C ALA A 161 -30.33 -0.36 -19.51
N LEU A 162 -29.95 0.91 -19.34
CA LEU A 162 -28.70 1.31 -18.69
C LEU A 162 -28.65 0.87 -17.22
N ASN A 163 -29.72 1.13 -16.45
CA ASN A 163 -29.83 0.69 -15.06
C ASN A 163 -29.76 -0.84 -14.94
N LYS A 164 -30.44 -1.58 -15.82
CA LYS A 164 -30.35 -3.05 -15.84
C LYS A 164 -28.94 -3.57 -16.14
N GLN A 165 -28.17 -2.86 -16.98
CA GLN A 165 -26.77 -3.18 -17.20
C GLN A 165 -25.92 -2.89 -15.96
N MET A 166 -26.15 -1.76 -15.31
CA MET A 166 -25.50 -1.38 -14.06
C MET A 166 -25.72 -2.42 -12.96
N ASP A 167 -26.97 -2.88 -12.75
CA ASP A 167 -27.30 -3.92 -11.77
C ASP A 167 -26.48 -5.20 -11.96
N LYS A 168 -26.39 -5.68 -13.21
CA LYS A 168 -25.60 -6.87 -13.56
C LYS A 168 -24.11 -6.69 -13.33
N LEU A 169 -23.58 -5.52 -13.68
CA LEU A 169 -22.17 -5.21 -13.46
C LEU A 169 -21.84 -5.10 -11.97
N SER A 170 -22.72 -4.47 -11.19
CA SER A 170 -22.61 -4.36 -9.73
C SER A 170 -22.66 -5.73 -9.05
N GLU A 171 -23.55 -6.63 -9.51
CA GLU A 171 -23.59 -8.01 -9.00
C GLU A 171 -22.28 -8.75 -9.27
N ARG A 172 -21.75 -8.64 -10.50
CA ARG A 172 -20.46 -9.24 -10.88
C ARG A 172 -19.31 -8.68 -10.05
N LEU A 173 -19.27 -7.35 -9.87
CA LEU A 173 -18.24 -6.68 -9.06
C LEU A 173 -18.26 -7.20 -7.62
N ARG A 174 -19.44 -7.33 -7.01
CA ARG A 174 -19.58 -7.86 -5.64
C ARG A 174 -19.10 -9.30 -5.52
N LYS A 175 -19.46 -10.17 -6.46
CA LYS A 175 -18.99 -11.58 -6.48
C LYS A 175 -17.47 -11.66 -6.61
N LEU A 176 -16.91 -10.85 -7.50
CA LEU A 176 -15.47 -10.78 -7.70
C LEU A 176 -14.74 -10.27 -6.45
N ASP A 177 -15.26 -9.22 -5.80
CA ASP A 177 -14.67 -8.67 -4.58
C ASP A 177 -14.68 -9.68 -3.43
N ILE A 178 -15.78 -10.39 -3.21
CA ILE A 178 -15.85 -11.48 -2.22
C ILE A 178 -14.80 -12.54 -2.50
N SER A 179 -14.63 -12.94 -3.77
CA SER A 179 -13.61 -13.92 -4.15
C SER A 179 -12.19 -13.41 -3.88
N ILE A 180 -11.89 -12.15 -4.22
CA ILE A 180 -10.59 -11.52 -3.96
C ILE A 180 -10.30 -11.48 -2.46
N GLN A 181 -11.28 -11.06 -1.64
CA GLN A 181 -11.11 -11.04 -0.19
C GLN A 181 -10.90 -12.45 0.38
N GLY A 182 -11.67 -13.43 -0.09
CA GLY A 182 -11.48 -14.83 0.29
C GLY A 182 -10.06 -15.32 0.00
N LEU A 183 -9.51 -15.00 -1.18
CA LEU A 183 -8.14 -15.34 -1.53
C LEU A 183 -7.12 -14.64 -0.61
N ASN A 184 -7.33 -13.36 -0.28
CA ASN A 184 -6.44 -12.64 0.64
C ASN A 184 -6.37 -13.31 2.03
N PHE A 185 -7.48 -13.87 2.53
CA PHE A 185 -7.50 -14.56 3.83
C PHE A 185 -6.93 -15.98 3.78
N LEU A 186 -7.08 -16.67 2.65
CA LEU A 186 -6.65 -18.06 2.51
C LEU A 186 -5.18 -18.20 2.12
N THR A 187 -4.61 -17.19 1.46
CA THR A 187 -3.26 -17.22 0.91
C THR A 187 -2.23 -16.79 1.94
N ASP A 188 -1.18 -17.60 2.11
CA ASP A 188 0.02 -17.26 2.86
C ASP A 188 0.96 -16.37 2.02
N LEU A 189 1.59 -15.38 2.65
CA LEU A 189 2.49 -14.44 1.99
C LEU A 189 3.81 -15.14 1.65
N GLU A 190 4.18 -15.10 0.38
CA GLU A 190 5.46 -15.65 -0.08
C GLU A 190 6.66 -14.83 0.43
N ASP A 191 7.80 -15.51 0.61
CA ASP A 191 9.11 -14.89 0.92
C ASP A 191 9.69 -14.13 -0.27
#